data_AF-A0A6N6KL34-F1
#
_entry.id   AF-A0A6N6KL34-F1
#
_cell.length_a   1.000
_cell.length_b   1.000
_cell.length_c   1.000
_cell.angle_alpha   90.00
_cell.angle_beta   90.00
_cell.angle_gamma   90.00
#
_symmetry.space_group_name_H-M   'P 1'
#
loop_
_entity.id
_entity.type
_entity.pdbx_description
1 polymer ?
#
loop_
_entity_poly.entity_id
_entity_poly.type
_entity_poly.pdbx_seq_one_letter_code
_entity_poly.pdbx_strand_id
1 'polypeptide(L)'
;MFFRGIKHTRRSFPPQWKEILSRDVRFYRKLSVEDKDTFEQMILNFLDKVSITGIETEIDDKDKLLVACSGVIPLFEFPSWEYRNLNEVLLYDTSFNQEYETRGGDRNILGMVGSGAMNRMMILSKPALYQGFKNTNSKSNVGIKEGRKSMEKEEGEGEGGKEGRREKKEGRKGGKRRKEERRERKEG
;
A
#
# COMPACT_ATOMS: atom_id res chain seq x y z
N MET A 1 -9.34 2.33 35.28
CA MET A 1 -9.76 1.46 34.16
C MET A 1 -8.58 0.56 33.82
N PHE A 2 -8.66 -0.73 34.14
CA PHE A 2 -7.56 -1.68 33.96
C PHE A 2 -7.56 -2.20 32.52
N PHE A 3 -6.61 -1.76 31.70
CA PHE A 3 -6.33 -2.41 30.42
C PHE A 3 -5.64 -3.74 30.73
N ARG A 4 -6.34 -4.86 30.51
CA ARG A 4 -5.72 -6.19 30.45
C ARG A 4 -4.76 -6.19 29.27
N GLY A 5 -3.48 -5.96 29.54
CA GLY A 5 -2.41 -6.09 28.56
C GLY A 5 -2.36 -7.54 28.08
N ILE A 6 -2.73 -7.76 26.82
CA ILE A 6 -2.37 -8.99 26.12
C ILE A 6 -0.84 -9.02 26.14
N LYS A 7 -0.25 -9.97 26.87
CA LYS A 7 1.19 -10.18 26.83
C LYS A 7 1.52 -10.74 25.45
N HIS A 8 1.77 -9.88 24.48
CA HIS A 8 2.44 -10.30 23.25
C HIS A 8 3.82 -10.79 23.67
N THR A 9 4.04 -12.09 23.58
CA THR A 9 5.37 -12.68 23.76
C THR A 9 6.26 -12.06 22.70
N ARG A 10 7.15 -11.15 23.10
CA ARG A 10 8.10 -10.55 22.17
C ARG A 10 8.93 -11.66 21.55
N ARG A 11 8.90 -11.73 20.23
CA ARG A 11 9.68 -12.71 19.47
C ARG A 11 11.05 -12.15 19.20
N SER A 12 12.05 -13.03 19.21
CA SER A 12 13.41 -12.66 18.84
C SER A 12 13.44 -12.23 17.37
N PHE A 13 13.96 -11.04 17.12
CA PHE A 13 14.16 -10.53 15.76
C PHE A 13 15.60 -10.86 15.31
N PRO A 14 15.80 -11.54 14.16
CA PRO A 14 17.13 -11.97 13.72
C PRO A 14 18.13 -10.80 13.61
N PRO A 15 19.36 -10.92 14.16
CA PRO A 15 20.36 -9.85 14.09
C PRO A 15 20.68 -9.40 12.66
N GLN A 16 20.83 -10.36 11.74
CA GLN A 16 21.04 -10.13 10.31
C GLN A 16 19.91 -9.32 9.66
N TRP A 17 18.67 -9.45 10.14
CA TRP A 17 17.57 -8.62 9.66
C TRP A 17 17.67 -7.19 10.18
N LYS A 18 18.13 -6.98 11.42
CA LYS A 18 18.39 -5.63 11.95
C LYS A 18 19.45 -4.89 11.14
N GLU A 19 20.47 -5.60 10.67
CA GLU A 19 21.50 -5.05 9.79
C GLU A 19 20.91 -4.59 8.45
N ILE A 20 20.07 -5.42 7.83
CA ILE A 20 19.34 -5.06 6.60
C ILE A 20 18.48 -3.82 6.83
N LEU A 21 17.68 -3.79 7.90
CA LEU A 21 16.83 -2.63 8.21
C LEU A 21 17.66 -1.37 8.46
N SER A 22 18.75 -1.48 9.19
CA SER A 22 19.66 -0.36 9.46
C SER A 22 20.30 0.18 8.18
N ARG A 23 20.66 -0.70 7.24
CA ARG A 23 21.29 -0.32 5.98
C ARG A 23 20.29 0.24 4.96
N ASP A 24 19.20 -0.47 4.72
CA ASP A 24 18.32 -0.24 3.58
C ASP A 24 17.07 0.59 3.94
N VAL A 25 16.68 0.66 5.22
CA VAL A 25 15.42 1.29 5.63
C VAL A 25 15.68 2.57 6.44
N ARG A 26 15.63 3.72 5.75
CA ARG A 26 15.82 5.04 6.38
C ARG A 26 14.87 5.32 7.53
N PHE A 27 13.62 4.87 7.42
CA PHE A 27 12.62 5.03 8.48
C PHE A 27 13.11 4.39 9.78
N TYR A 28 13.50 3.11 9.73
CA TYR A 28 14.03 2.35 10.87
C TYR A 28 15.24 3.02 11.52
N ARG A 29 16.17 3.58 10.73
CA ARG A 29 17.34 4.31 11.28
C ARG A 29 16.98 5.48 12.19
N LYS A 30 15.84 6.14 11.95
CA LYS A 30 15.41 7.33 12.67
C LYS A 30 14.61 7.03 13.93
N LEU A 31 14.21 5.77 14.13
CA LEU A 31 13.43 5.34 15.27
C LEU A 31 14.27 5.31 16.55
N SER A 32 13.61 5.58 17.68
CA SER A 32 14.15 5.32 19.03
C SER A 32 14.39 3.82 19.24
N VAL A 33 15.06 3.44 20.33
CA VAL A 33 15.30 2.01 20.61
C VAL A 33 13.97 1.28 20.85
N GLU A 34 13.05 1.94 21.54
CA GLU A 34 11.71 1.44 21.86
C GLU A 34 10.84 1.31 20.60
N ASP A 35 10.91 2.30 19.72
CA ASP A 35 10.18 2.30 18.45
C ASP A 35 10.75 1.26 17.47
N LYS A 36 12.07 1.04 17.47
CA LYS A 36 12.69 -0.04 16.67
C LYS A 36 12.17 -1.40 17.09
N ASP A 37 12.10 -1.67 18.39
CA ASP A 37 11.56 -2.94 18.89
C ASP A 37 10.08 -3.10 18.48
N THR A 38 9.28 -2.05 18.61
CA THR A 38 7.88 -2.07 18.17
C THR A 38 7.76 -2.37 16.67
N PHE A 39 8.56 -1.68 15.85
CA PHE A 39 8.59 -1.86 14.40
C PHE A 39 9.05 -3.28 13.99
N GLU A 40 10.03 -3.83 14.69
CA GLU A 40 10.48 -5.21 14.52
C GLU A 40 9.36 -6.22 14.80
N GLN A 41 8.60 -6.04 15.88
CA GLN A 41 7.46 -6.91 16.19
C GLN A 41 6.35 -6.77 15.13
N MET A 42 6.08 -5.56 14.65
CA MET A 42 5.10 -5.34 13.57
C MET A 42 5.53 -6.03 12.27
N ILE A 43 6.83 -6.00 11.92
CA ILE A 43 7.37 -6.74 10.77
C ILE A 43 7.14 -8.24 10.94
N LEU A 44 7.45 -8.82 12.10
CA LEU A 44 7.25 -10.24 12.33
C LEU A 44 5.77 -10.61 12.21
N ASN A 45 4.87 -9.79 12.76
CA ASN A 45 3.43 -10.02 12.66
C ASN A 45 2.91 -9.90 11.23
N PHE A 46 3.47 -8.96 10.44
CA PHE A 46 3.16 -8.85 9.02
C PHE A 46 3.59 -10.12 8.26
N LEU A 47 4.82 -10.59 8.48
CA LEU A 47 5.38 -11.76 7.80
C LEU A 47 4.71 -13.09 8.18
N ASP A 48 4.08 -13.19 9.36
CA ASP A 48 3.27 -14.36 9.72
C ASP A 48 1.93 -14.42 8.97
N LYS A 49 1.37 -13.26 8.63
CA LYS A 49 0.02 -13.13 8.07
C LYS A 49 0.02 -12.99 6.55
N VAL A 50 1.09 -12.40 6.00
CA VAL A 50 1.18 -12.03 4.58
C VAL A 50 2.26 -12.86 3.90
N SER A 51 1.84 -13.67 2.93
CA SER A 51 2.77 -14.44 2.09
C SER A 51 3.49 -13.52 1.09
N ILE A 52 4.74 -13.82 0.76
CA ILE A 52 5.52 -13.06 -0.22
C ILE A 52 5.99 -14.04 -1.28
N THR A 53 5.49 -13.87 -2.50
CA THR A 53 5.69 -14.80 -3.62
C THR A 53 6.44 -14.09 -4.74
N GLY A 54 7.57 -14.68 -5.15
CA GLY A 54 8.35 -14.19 -6.29
C GLY A 54 7.76 -14.67 -7.61
N ILE A 55 7.55 -13.76 -8.56
CA ILE A 55 7.13 -14.07 -9.91
C ILE A 55 8.32 -13.84 -10.85
N GLU A 56 8.78 -14.93 -11.45
CA GLU A 56 10.01 -14.98 -12.26
C GLU A 56 11.27 -14.52 -11.48
N THR A 57 11.25 -14.57 -10.15
CA THR A 57 12.37 -14.17 -9.28
C THR A 57 12.37 -14.98 -7.98
N GLU A 58 13.54 -15.19 -7.39
CA GLU A 58 13.68 -15.75 -6.04
C GLU A 58 13.54 -14.66 -4.99
N ILE A 59 13.09 -15.05 -3.78
CA ILE A 59 12.85 -14.15 -2.66
C ILE A 59 13.86 -14.42 -1.55
N ASP A 60 14.66 -13.42 -1.23
CA ASP A 60 15.59 -13.46 -0.09
C ASP A 60 15.04 -12.70 1.14
N ASP A 61 15.82 -12.66 2.21
CA ASP A 61 15.42 -11.96 3.44
C ASP A 61 15.32 -10.44 3.25
N LYS A 62 16.13 -9.86 2.35
CA LYS A 62 16.04 -8.43 2.05
C LYS A 62 14.72 -8.12 1.36
N ASP A 63 14.33 -8.91 0.37
CA ASP A 63 13.05 -8.79 -0.32
C ASP A 63 11.88 -8.81 0.68
N LYS A 64 11.87 -9.83 1.55
CA LYS A 64 10.84 -9.98 2.59
C LYS A 64 10.76 -8.76 3.50
N LEU A 65 11.90 -8.26 3.97
CA LEU A 65 11.95 -7.11 4.87
C LEU A 65 11.51 -5.82 4.18
N LEU A 66 11.90 -5.58 2.93
CA LEU A 66 11.48 -4.38 2.20
C LEU A 66 9.98 -4.40 1.90
N VAL A 67 9.42 -5.56 1.56
CA VAL A 67 7.98 -5.74 1.41
C VAL A 67 7.27 -5.52 2.75
N ALA A 68 7.73 -6.13 3.84
CA ALA A 68 7.13 -5.95 5.17
C ALA A 68 7.17 -4.49 5.60
N CYS A 69 8.31 -3.80 5.42
CA CYS A 69 8.43 -2.37 5.69
C CYS A 69 7.47 -1.52 4.86
N SER A 70 7.18 -1.92 3.62
CA SER A 70 6.24 -1.22 2.75
C SER A 70 4.82 -1.23 3.30
N GLY A 71 4.40 -2.34 3.91
CA GLY A 71 3.11 -2.45 4.59
C GLY A 71 3.11 -1.87 6.01
N VAL A 72 4.20 -2.02 6.77
CA VAL A 72 4.24 -1.62 8.20
C VAL A 72 4.43 -0.12 8.38
N ILE A 73 5.22 0.56 7.53
CA ILE A 73 5.49 2.00 7.68
C ILE A 73 4.19 2.84 7.71
N PRO A 74 3.22 2.65 6.79
CA PRO A 74 1.93 3.34 6.86
C PRO A 74 1.16 3.10 8.17
N LEU A 75 1.30 1.92 8.77
CA LEU A 75 0.59 1.53 9.99
C LEU A 75 1.27 2.01 11.27
N PHE A 76 2.52 2.44 11.19
CA PHE A 76 3.30 2.77 12.38
C PHE A 76 2.71 3.96 13.17
N GLU A 77 1.96 4.85 12.49
CA GLU A 77 1.21 5.94 13.12
C GLU A 77 -0.14 5.48 13.71
N PHE A 78 -0.54 4.22 13.48
CA PHE A 78 -1.82 3.62 13.86
C PHE A 78 -1.61 2.26 14.57
N PRO A 79 -1.09 2.24 15.82
CA PRO A 79 -0.64 1.01 16.49
C PRO A 79 -1.74 -0.03 16.77
N SER A 80 -3.02 0.33 16.68
CA SER A 80 -4.15 -0.60 16.80
C SER A 80 -4.57 -1.24 15.47
N TRP A 81 -3.91 -0.89 14.36
CA TRP A 81 -4.29 -1.30 13.02
C TRP A 81 -3.48 -2.51 12.57
N GLU A 82 -4.14 -3.48 11.96
CA GLU A 82 -3.53 -4.66 11.33
C GLU A 82 -4.26 -4.95 10.03
N TYR A 83 -3.53 -5.38 8.99
CA TYR A 83 -4.15 -5.83 7.74
C TYR A 83 -5.03 -7.06 7.99
N ARG A 84 -6.30 -6.99 7.58
CA ARG A 84 -7.26 -8.11 7.58
C ARG A 84 -7.52 -8.61 6.17
N ASN A 85 -7.33 -7.76 5.16
CA ASN A 85 -7.64 -8.06 3.77
C ASN A 85 -6.40 -8.16 2.87
N LEU A 86 -5.17 -8.01 3.37
CA LEU A 86 -3.95 -8.30 2.61
C LEU A 86 -3.41 -9.69 3.00
N ASN A 87 -3.44 -10.64 2.06
CA ASN A 87 -2.99 -12.02 2.29
C ASN A 87 -1.66 -12.32 1.62
N GLU A 88 -1.39 -11.67 0.49
CA GLU A 88 -0.22 -12.00 -0.33
C GLU A 88 0.35 -10.77 -1.05
N VAL A 89 1.67 -10.72 -1.12
CA VAL A 89 2.40 -9.78 -1.96
C VAL A 89 3.13 -10.54 -3.06
N LEU A 90 2.80 -10.22 -4.30
CA LEU A 90 3.51 -10.73 -5.47
C LEU A 90 4.65 -9.78 -5.83
N LEU A 91 5.88 -10.29 -5.84
CA LEU A 91 7.07 -9.53 -6.17
C LEU A 91 7.63 -9.98 -7.52
N TYR A 92 7.50 -9.10 -8.52
CA TYR A 92 7.88 -9.36 -9.91
C TYR A 92 9.32 -8.91 -10.17
N ASP A 93 10.07 -9.64 -10.99
CA ASP A 93 11.45 -9.26 -11.36
C ASP A 93 11.53 -7.96 -12.19
N THR A 94 10.43 -7.55 -12.80
CA THR A 94 10.36 -6.38 -13.69
C THR A 94 9.04 -5.62 -13.52
N SER A 95 8.77 -4.63 -14.38
CA SER A 95 7.49 -3.95 -14.47
C SER A 95 6.47 -4.79 -15.23
N PHE A 96 5.19 -4.50 -15.02
CA PHE A 96 4.08 -5.27 -15.59
C PHE A 96 3.02 -4.33 -16.20
N ASN A 97 2.06 -4.90 -16.94
CA ASN A 97 0.88 -4.19 -17.47
C ASN A 97 -0.37 -4.49 -16.64
N GLN A 98 -1.56 -4.01 -17.06
CA GLN A 98 -2.80 -4.21 -16.30
C GLN A 98 -3.24 -5.68 -16.27
N GLU A 99 -2.79 -6.45 -17.26
CA GLU A 99 -3.01 -7.87 -17.45
C GLU A 99 -1.97 -8.74 -16.71
N TYR A 100 -1.09 -8.12 -15.91
CA TYR A 100 -0.02 -8.76 -15.14
C TYR A 100 1.11 -9.39 -15.97
N GLU A 101 1.20 -9.03 -17.25
CA GLU A 101 2.21 -9.57 -18.15
C GLU A 101 3.56 -8.87 -17.96
N THR A 102 4.61 -9.68 -17.95
CA THR A 102 6.00 -9.22 -17.82
C THR A 102 6.73 -9.11 -19.16
N ARG A 103 6.06 -9.49 -20.26
CA ARG A 103 6.59 -9.46 -21.63
C ARG A 103 5.64 -8.68 -22.53
N GLY A 104 6.17 -8.07 -23.59
CA GLY A 104 5.39 -7.23 -24.52
C GLY A 104 5.44 -5.73 -24.20
N GLY A 105 4.55 -4.97 -24.85
CA GLY A 105 4.43 -3.52 -24.70
C GLY A 105 3.76 -3.08 -23.39
N ASP A 106 3.81 -1.78 -23.11
CA ASP A 106 3.04 -1.14 -22.02
C ASP A 106 3.29 -1.65 -20.59
N ARG A 107 4.48 -2.19 -20.32
CA ARG A 107 4.93 -2.61 -18.97
C ARG A 107 5.40 -1.42 -18.13
N ASN A 108 4.48 -0.51 -17.79
CA ASN A 108 4.78 0.73 -17.06
C ASN A 108 4.30 0.72 -15.59
N ILE A 109 3.71 -0.39 -15.12
CA ILE A 109 3.23 -0.51 -13.75
C ILE A 109 4.35 -1.03 -12.85
N LEU A 110 4.60 -0.30 -11.77
CA LEU A 110 5.62 -0.62 -10.76
C LEU A 110 5.02 -1.19 -9.47
N GLY A 111 3.71 -0.99 -9.28
CA GLY A 111 2.99 -1.51 -8.13
C GLY A 111 1.48 -1.30 -8.26
N MET A 112 0.71 -2.21 -7.67
CA MET A 112 -0.75 -2.24 -7.72
C MET A 112 -1.32 -2.92 -6.48
N VAL A 113 -2.48 -2.47 -6.01
CA VAL A 113 -3.34 -3.22 -5.10
C VAL A 113 -4.44 -3.89 -5.92
N GLY A 114 -4.56 -5.21 -5.82
CA GLY A 114 -5.50 -5.99 -6.64
C GLY A 114 -6.95 -5.68 -6.31
N SER A 115 -7.87 -6.14 -7.18
CA SER A 115 -9.32 -5.99 -7.01
C SER A 115 -10.03 -7.25 -7.51
N GLY A 116 -11.33 -7.40 -7.22
CA GLY A 116 -12.09 -8.58 -7.66
C GLY A 116 -11.49 -9.88 -7.13
N ALA A 117 -11.12 -10.80 -8.02
CA ALA A 117 -10.46 -12.06 -7.62
C ALA A 117 -9.12 -11.84 -6.89
N MET A 118 -8.43 -10.72 -7.16
CA MET A 118 -7.16 -10.36 -6.54
C MET A 118 -7.32 -9.35 -5.40
N ASN A 119 -8.51 -9.22 -4.80
CA ASN A 119 -8.82 -8.18 -3.82
C ASN A 119 -7.84 -8.13 -2.64
N ARG A 120 -7.24 -9.28 -2.32
CA ARG A 120 -6.37 -9.49 -1.17
C ARG A 120 -4.87 -9.55 -1.49
N MET A 121 -4.50 -9.08 -2.69
CA MET A 121 -3.14 -9.12 -3.19
C MET A 121 -2.59 -7.72 -3.40
N MET A 122 -1.31 -7.55 -3.10
CA MET A 122 -0.51 -6.40 -3.55
C MET A 122 0.55 -6.91 -4.52
N ILE A 123 0.81 -6.17 -5.59
CA ILE A 123 1.78 -6.54 -6.62
C ILE A 123 2.83 -5.44 -6.67
N LEU A 124 4.11 -5.80 -6.65
CA LEU A 124 5.23 -4.87 -6.67
C LEU A 124 6.30 -5.32 -7.66
N SER A 125 6.94 -4.35 -8.30
CA SER A 125 8.16 -4.57 -9.07
C SER A 125 9.38 -4.54 -8.14
N LYS A 126 10.20 -5.60 -8.11
CA LYS A 126 11.40 -5.74 -7.27
C LYS A 126 12.42 -4.62 -7.50
N PRO A 127 12.79 -4.26 -8.76
CA PRO A 127 13.65 -3.10 -9.00
C PRO A 127 13.08 -1.80 -8.44
N ALA A 128 11.76 -1.57 -8.59
CA ALA A 128 11.12 -0.36 -8.12
C ALA A 128 11.00 -0.30 -6.59
N LEU A 129 10.76 -1.45 -5.94
CA LEU A 129 10.80 -1.59 -4.49
C LEU A 129 12.17 -1.16 -3.95
N TYR A 130 13.24 -1.72 -4.53
CA TYR A 130 14.61 -1.43 -4.12
C TYR A 130 14.95 0.04 -4.33
N GLN A 131 14.61 0.58 -5.50
CA GLN A 131 14.81 2.00 -5.81
C GLN A 131 14.04 2.90 -4.84
N GLY A 132 12.83 2.50 -4.45
CA GLY A 132 12.00 3.20 -3.46
C GLY A 132 12.67 3.34 -2.09
N PHE A 133 13.37 2.32 -1.62
CA PHE A 133 14.09 2.36 -0.33
C PHE A 133 15.47 3.02 -0.41
N LYS A 134 16.11 3.01 -1.59
CA LYS A 134 17.34 3.79 -1.83
C LYS A 134 17.07 5.29 -1.91
N ASN A 135 15.94 5.70 -2.49
CA ASN A 135 15.58 7.10 -2.66
C ASN A 135 15.28 7.79 -1.32
N THR A 136 15.55 9.09 -1.26
CA THR A 136 15.38 9.88 -0.03
C THR A 136 13.94 10.30 0.24
N ASN A 137 13.07 10.24 -0.78
CA ASN A 137 11.69 10.69 -0.74
C ASN A 137 10.74 9.49 -0.60
N SER A 138 10.12 9.33 0.56
CA SER A 138 9.16 8.25 0.81
C SER A 138 7.90 8.34 -0.07
N LYS A 139 7.54 9.52 -0.58
CA LYS A 139 6.37 9.68 -1.48
C LYS A 139 6.57 9.01 -2.84
N SER A 140 7.81 8.73 -3.24
CA SER A 140 8.12 8.00 -4.47
C SER A 140 8.44 6.52 -4.23
N ASN A 141 8.42 6.04 -2.98
CA ASN A 141 8.57 4.63 -2.68
C ASN A 141 7.28 3.89 -3.05
N VAL A 142 7.34 3.10 -4.12
CA VAL A 142 6.19 2.37 -4.65
C VAL A 142 5.60 1.41 -3.62
N GLY A 143 6.44 0.72 -2.85
CA GLY A 143 5.97 -0.19 -1.81
C GLY A 143 5.16 0.54 -0.75
N ILE A 144 5.69 1.63 -0.19
CA ILE A 144 4.98 2.43 0.83
C ILE A 144 3.70 3.05 0.25
N LYS A 145 3.73 3.49 -1.01
CA LYS A 145 2.55 4.05 -1.69
C LYS A 145 1.43 3.01 -1.83
N GLU A 146 1.75 1.81 -2.30
CA GLU A 146 0.76 0.75 -2.47
C GLU A 146 0.33 0.15 -1.12
N GLY A 147 1.22 0.06 -0.12
CA GLY A 147 0.87 -0.32 1.25
C GLY A 147 -0.16 0.62 1.88
N ARG A 148 -0.01 1.94 1.67
CA ARG A 148 -1.02 2.94 2.08
C ARG A 148 -2.36 2.74 1.35
N LYS A 149 -2.34 2.53 0.03
CA LYS A 149 -3.58 2.26 -0.73
C LYS A 149 -4.26 0.98 -0.25
N SER A 150 -3.50 -0.05 0.12
CA SER A 150 -4.05 -1.29 0.66
C SER A 150 -4.76 -1.03 1.99
N MET A 151 -4.18 -0.19 2.85
CA MET A 151 -4.78 0.25 4.11
C MET A 151 -6.07 1.06 3.87
N GLU A 152 -6.00 2.11 3.04
CA GLU A 152 -7.15 2.97 2.70
C GLU A 152 -8.31 2.18 2.09
N LYS A 153 -8.00 1.20 1.25
CA LYS A 153 -9.00 0.32 0.64
C LYS A 153 -9.69 -0.55 1.69
N GLU A 154 -8.93 -1.12 2.63
CA GLU A 154 -9.48 -1.94 3.70
C GLU A 154 -10.36 -1.11 4.65
N GLU A 155 -9.98 0.14 4.96
CA GLU A 155 -10.81 1.07 5.74
C GLU A 155 -12.13 1.38 5.02
N GLY A 156 -12.07 1.67 3.72
CA GLY A 156 -13.26 1.92 2.91
C GLY A 156 -14.16 0.69 2.68
N GLU A 157 -13.63 -0.53 2.86
CA GLU A 157 -14.41 -1.78 2.85
C GLU A 157 -14.98 -2.12 4.25
N GLY A 158 -14.30 -1.71 5.32
CA GLY A 158 -14.68 -1.95 6.71
C GLY A 158 -15.82 -1.04 7.21
N GLU A 159 -15.97 0.15 6.63
CA GLU A 159 -17.19 0.94 6.74
C GLU A 159 -18.26 0.36 5.82
N GLY A 160 -19.17 -0.43 6.40
CA GLY A 160 -20.30 -1.05 5.70
C GLY A 160 -20.98 -0.07 4.75
N GLY A 161 -21.20 -0.52 3.51
CA GLY A 161 -21.67 0.33 2.42
C GLY A 161 -22.83 1.25 2.80
N LYS A 162 -22.63 2.55 2.60
CA LYS A 162 -23.65 3.54 2.22
C LYS A 162 -22.96 4.84 1.82
N GLU A 163 -23.54 5.47 0.79
CA GLU A 163 -23.28 6.82 0.28
C GLU A 163 -21.90 7.13 -0.33
N GLY A 164 -21.87 7.45 -1.64
CA GLY A 164 -20.81 8.29 -2.19
C GLY A 164 -20.24 7.96 -3.57
N ARG A 165 -20.76 6.98 -4.32
CA ARG A 165 -20.34 6.80 -5.74
C ARG A 165 -21.47 6.54 -6.73
N ARG A 166 -22.60 7.21 -6.52
CA ARG A 166 -23.62 7.63 -7.50
C ARG A 166 -24.09 8.96 -6.90
N GLU A 167 -23.89 10.15 -7.44
CA GLU A 167 -24.00 10.66 -8.80
C GLU A 167 -23.05 11.85 -8.98
N LYS A 168 -22.13 11.77 -9.96
CA LYS A 168 -21.62 12.95 -10.67
C LYS A 168 -21.53 12.63 -12.15
N LYS A 169 -22.67 12.25 -12.73
CA LYS A 169 -22.87 12.28 -14.19
C LYS A 169 -24.18 12.93 -14.65
N GLU A 170 -24.97 13.51 -13.75
CA GLU A 170 -26.11 14.36 -14.11
C GLU A 170 -25.92 15.80 -13.61
N GLY A 171 -24.94 16.48 -14.18
CA GLY A 171 -24.69 17.91 -13.93
C GLY A 171 -24.21 18.68 -15.17
N ARG A 172 -24.35 18.09 -16.37
CA ARG A 172 -23.97 18.72 -17.64
C ARG A 172 -25.07 18.60 -18.71
N LYS A 173 -26.32 18.83 -18.31
CA LYS A 173 -27.40 19.23 -19.23
C LYS A 173 -28.25 20.38 -18.64
N GLY A 174 -27.58 21.39 -18.06
CA GLY A 174 -28.25 22.62 -17.59
C GLY A 174 -27.70 23.92 -18.21
N GLY A 175 -26.62 23.84 -19.00
CA GLY A 175 -25.87 25.02 -19.47
C GLY A 175 -26.20 25.55 -20.86
N LYS A 176 -27.22 25.01 -21.55
CA LYS A 176 -27.58 25.42 -22.92
C LYS A 176 -28.95 26.07 -23.10
N ARG A 177 -29.80 26.13 -22.07
CA ARG A 177 -31.14 26.76 -22.16
C ARG A 177 -31.26 28.18 -21.59
N ARG A 178 -30.23 28.73 -20.93
CA ARG A 178 -30.28 30.10 -20.37
C ARG A 178 -29.65 31.20 -21.24
N LYS A 179 -29.29 30.90 -22.49
CA LYS A 179 -28.83 31.92 -23.45
C LYS A 179 -29.82 32.24 -24.57
N GLU A 180 -30.93 31.52 -24.67
CA GLU A 180 -31.94 31.74 -25.73
C GLU A 180 -33.11 32.61 -25.23
N GLU A 181 -33.58 32.43 -23.98
CA GLU A 181 -34.68 33.24 -23.40
C GLU A 181 -34.29 34.69 -23.02
N ARG A 182 -33.01 35.08 -23.15
CA ARG A 182 -32.58 36.48 -22.93
C ARG A 182 -32.51 37.30 -24.22
N ARG A 183 -32.77 36.70 -25.39
CA ARG A 183 -32.86 37.42 -26.68
C ARG A 183 -34.30 37.80 -27.07
N GLU A 184 -35.31 37.13 -26.55
CA GLU A 184 -36.72 37.43 -26.88
C GLU A 184 -37.38 38.52 -26.02
N ARG A 185 -36.67 39.13 -25.06
CA ARG A 185 -37.17 40.28 -24.25
C ARG A 185 -36.60 41.63 -24.68
N LYS A 186 -35.99 41.73 -25.86
CA LYS A 186 -35.44 42.99 -26.40
C LYS A 186 -35.98 43.41 -27.77
N GLU A 187 -36.95 42.69 -28.33
CA GLU A 187 -37.59 43.03 -29.63
C GLU A 187 -39.13 42.94 -29.60
N GLY A 188 -39.75 43.20 -28.44
CA GLY A 188 -41.21 43.32 -28.30
C GLY A 188 -41.59 44.59 -27.56
#